data_AF-A0A0S3U1I1-F1
#
_entry.id   AF-A0A0S3U1I1-F1
#
_cell.length_a   1.000
_cell.length_b   1.000
_cell.length_c   1.000
_cell.angle_alpha   90.00
_cell.angle_beta   90.00
_cell.angle_gamma   90.00
#
_symmetry.space_group_name_H-M   'P 1'
#
loop_
_entity.id
_entity.type
_entity.pdbx_description
1 polymer ?
#
loop_
_entity_poly.entity_id
_entity_poly.type
_entity_poly.pdbx_seq_one_letter_code
_entity_poly.pdbx_strand_id
1 'polypeptide(L)'
;MLVCPQCQFENPEDHKFCQSCGTSLFEKPCSNCGDLVDWSAYKCSNCGTITGTIRSLWMSKPSDALQIDPRYQVLESSGALWQVLDREPLKPAIIDTPPDSAVPYLELEPYLLQILPLLLNAWQDEDREILILEDRSNFTILSDFLKTSKSIPLLQILHWFYEMIDIWEVLEPYNLCHSLIESRNLRLDEDQLLCLERLIPHQTPAPTLKNLGTIWQNLLAQLSQTQSASLHVLIADLRSESVSTLDELRSQLKAIAHDDTQSDFTDSEIMSDPQSPEDFPSASIPESSAEEVVTVIAEPDHDSDDMPTIVLPMQLFSLEDAGRTDIGRQRDHNEDCFGIDTQIDKVQSPSNRVIQARGLYVLCDGMGGHAGGEVASQMALDTLRTYFRQYWRDMDGGIHPAKLPSADVIRSAIQQANKAIYNVNQEGLRSGSGRMGTTLVMVLIHDTEAAIAHVGDSRLYRYTRKHGLEQVTLDHEVGQREILRGVEPDIAYGRPDAYQLTQALGPRDEYFVNPDVQFFEINEDMVLLLASDGLTDNDLLETYWQSHVDPMLSSQNNLDQSVSNLIDLANQYNGHDNITAIAIRAKVRPNLDQLK
;
A
#
# COMPACT_ATOMS: atom_id res chain seq x y z
N MET A 1 -11.51 -28.06 -17.39
CA MET A 1 -11.85 -26.74 -16.80
C MET A 1 -10.58 -25.89 -16.77
N LEU A 2 -10.66 -24.64 -17.22
CA LEU A 2 -9.58 -23.67 -17.18
C LEU A 2 -9.71 -22.83 -15.90
N VAL A 3 -8.71 -22.88 -15.03
CA VAL A 3 -8.69 -22.04 -13.82
C VAL A 3 -8.15 -20.67 -14.20
N CYS A 4 -8.86 -19.61 -13.79
CA CYS A 4 -8.42 -18.26 -14.06
C CYS A 4 -7.09 -17.96 -13.37
N PRO A 5 -6.07 -17.44 -14.10
CA PRO A 5 -4.77 -17.13 -13.56
C PRO A 5 -4.79 -16.06 -12.46
N GLN A 6 -5.80 -15.19 -12.47
CA GLN A 6 -5.94 -14.06 -11.56
C GLN A 6 -6.84 -14.36 -10.35
N CYS A 7 -8.12 -14.67 -10.56
CA CYS A 7 -9.08 -14.87 -9.47
C CYS A 7 -9.35 -16.35 -9.08
N GLN A 8 -8.65 -17.32 -9.68
CA GLN A 8 -8.83 -18.75 -9.45
C GLN A 8 -10.23 -19.31 -9.78
N PHE A 9 -11.12 -18.54 -10.40
CA PHE A 9 -12.43 -19.03 -10.84
C PHE A 9 -12.29 -20.13 -11.89
N GLU A 10 -13.08 -21.21 -11.77
CA GLU A 10 -13.08 -22.30 -12.75
C GLU A 10 -13.96 -21.96 -13.96
N ASN A 11 -13.37 -22.04 -15.14
CA ASN A 11 -14.01 -21.72 -16.41
C ASN A 11 -14.14 -22.98 -17.29
N PRO A 12 -15.14 -23.03 -18.18
CA PRO A 12 -15.20 -24.02 -19.25
C PRO A 12 -13.95 -24.01 -20.15
N GLU A 13 -13.61 -25.14 -20.76
CA GLU A 13 -12.37 -25.29 -21.57
C GLU A 13 -12.37 -24.52 -22.90
N ASP A 14 -13.55 -24.10 -23.35
CA ASP A 14 -13.74 -23.34 -24.59
C ASP A 14 -13.74 -21.82 -24.38
N HIS A 15 -13.67 -21.35 -23.13
CA HIS A 15 -13.62 -19.92 -22.82
C HIS A 15 -12.21 -19.35 -23.02
N LYS A 16 -12.15 -18.13 -23.57
CA LYS A 16 -10.91 -17.34 -23.73
C LYS A 16 -10.63 -16.40 -22.57
N PHE A 17 -11.68 -16.00 -21.85
CA PHE A 17 -11.63 -15.03 -20.76
C PHE A 17 -12.35 -15.58 -19.54
N CYS A 18 -11.88 -15.20 -18.36
CA CYS A 18 -12.47 -15.58 -17.09
C CYS A 18 -13.87 -14.99 -16.95
N GLN A 19 -14.85 -15.83 -16.61
CA GLN A 19 -16.24 -15.43 -16.39
C GLN A 19 -16.43 -14.58 -15.12
N SER A 20 -15.48 -14.63 -14.18
CA SER A 20 -15.56 -13.86 -12.93
C SER A 20 -14.86 -12.51 -13.01
N CYS A 21 -13.69 -12.42 -13.66
CA CYS A 21 -12.87 -11.20 -13.64
C CYS A 21 -12.43 -10.71 -15.03
N GLY A 22 -12.91 -11.32 -16.12
CA GLY A 22 -12.60 -10.90 -17.50
C GLY A 22 -11.17 -11.20 -17.97
N THR A 23 -10.25 -11.63 -17.09
CA THR A 23 -8.85 -11.90 -17.44
C THR A 23 -8.73 -12.97 -18.51
N SER A 24 -7.88 -12.74 -19.53
CA SER A 24 -7.54 -13.76 -20.53
C SER A 24 -6.98 -15.02 -19.86
N LEU A 25 -7.54 -16.16 -20.22
CA LEU A 25 -7.16 -17.47 -19.68
C LEU A 25 -5.86 -18.00 -20.29
N PHE A 26 -5.36 -17.36 -21.35
CA PHE A 26 -4.21 -17.85 -22.14
C PHE A 26 -3.07 -16.84 -22.22
N GLU A 27 -3.38 -15.56 -22.30
CA GLU A 27 -2.40 -14.50 -22.59
C GLU A 27 -2.45 -13.39 -21.52
N LYS A 28 -1.33 -12.70 -21.35
CA LYS A 28 -1.20 -11.48 -20.54
C LYS A 28 -0.49 -10.39 -21.35
N PRO A 29 -0.73 -9.11 -21.06
CA PRO A 29 0.06 -8.04 -21.66
C PRO A 29 1.51 -8.09 -21.15
N CYS A 30 2.47 -7.89 -22.04
CA CYS A 30 3.87 -7.72 -21.68
C CYS A 30 4.06 -6.44 -20.87
N SER A 31 4.69 -6.54 -19.70
CA SER A 31 4.95 -5.40 -18.80
C SER A 31 5.73 -4.24 -19.43
N ASN A 32 6.49 -4.49 -20.50
CA ASN A 32 7.30 -3.47 -21.17
C ASN A 32 6.69 -2.91 -22.46
N CYS A 33 5.97 -3.74 -23.24
CA CYS A 33 5.49 -3.31 -24.57
C CYS A 33 3.99 -3.50 -24.80
N GLY A 34 3.26 -4.06 -23.83
CA GLY A 34 1.81 -4.28 -23.92
C GLY A 34 1.38 -5.45 -24.80
N ASP A 35 2.26 -5.99 -25.65
CA ASP A 35 1.90 -7.15 -26.50
C ASP A 35 1.42 -8.34 -25.69
N LEU A 36 0.36 -8.98 -26.19
CA LEU A 36 -0.16 -10.21 -25.60
C LEU A 36 0.86 -11.34 -25.76
N VAL A 37 1.19 -11.95 -24.62
CA VAL A 37 2.11 -13.08 -24.52
C VAL A 37 1.44 -14.18 -23.74
N ASP A 38 1.67 -15.45 -24.11
CA ASP A 38 1.18 -16.58 -23.32
C ASP A 38 1.58 -16.44 -21.85
N TRP A 39 0.72 -16.84 -20.91
CA TRP A 39 1.04 -16.83 -19.48
C TRP A 39 2.34 -17.58 -19.17
N SER A 40 2.59 -18.66 -19.92
CA SER A 40 3.77 -19.53 -19.82
C SER A 40 5.01 -19.01 -20.57
N ALA A 41 4.89 -17.92 -21.32
CA ALA A 41 5.97 -17.38 -22.12
C ALA A 41 7.14 -16.91 -21.23
N TYR A 42 8.35 -17.29 -21.62
CA TYR A 42 9.59 -16.88 -20.96
C TYR A 42 9.91 -15.40 -21.19
N LYS A 43 9.80 -14.98 -22.44
CA LYS A 43 10.08 -13.63 -22.91
C LYS A 43 8.98 -13.20 -23.85
N CYS A 44 8.71 -11.91 -23.84
CA CYS A 44 7.91 -11.31 -24.90
C CYS A 44 8.59 -11.54 -26.26
N SER A 45 7.83 -12.10 -27.20
CA SER A 45 8.28 -12.35 -28.57
C SER A 45 8.64 -11.07 -29.32
N ASN A 46 8.08 -9.93 -28.91
CA ASN A 46 8.33 -8.63 -29.52
C ASN A 46 9.51 -7.89 -28.87
N CYS A 47 9.47 -7.61 -27.57
CA CYS A 47 10.48 -6.77 -26.91
C CYS A 47 11.57 -7.55 -26.15
N GLY A 48 11.42 -8.88 -25.98
CA GLY A 48 12.40 -9.72 -25.29
C GLY A 48 12.41 -9.61 -23.76
N THR A 49 11.53 -8.79 -23.17
CA THR A 49 11.37 -8.66 -21.71
C THR A 49 10.94 -9.97 -21.09
N ILE A 50 11.53 -10.33 -19.95
CA ILE A 50 11.15 -11.53 -19.19
C ILE A 50 9.73 -11.36 -18.67
N THR A 51 8.87 -12.33 -18.96
CA THR A 51 7.43 -12.26 -18.67
C THR A 51 7.02 -13.15 -17.49
N GLY A 52 7.86 -14.10 -17.06
CA GLY A 52 7.63 -14.88 -15.83
C GLY A 52 8.06 -14.14 -14.55
N THR A 53 7.71 -14.68 -13.38
CA THR A 53 8.10 -14.09 -12.09
C THR A 53 9.33 -14.80 -11.56
N ILE A 54 10.38 -14.06 -11.19
CA ILE A 54 11.58 -14.64 -10.58
C ILE A 54 11.27 -14.97 -9.12
N ARG A 55 11.61 -16.18 -8.69
CA ARG A 55 11.44 -16.71 -7.33
C ARG A 55 12.75 -17.28 -6.82
N SER A 56 12.86 -17.37 -5.50
CA SER A 56 13.96 -18.05 -4.82
C SER A 56 13.57 -19.49 -4.53
N LEU A 57 14.38 -20.46 -4.95
CA LEU A 57 14.25 -21.86 -4.56
C LEU A 57 15.32 -22.17 -3.53
N TRP A 58 14.91 -22.49 -2.31
CA TRP A 58 15.81 -22.98 -1.27
C TRP A 58 15.74 -24.50 -1.15
N MET A 59 16.89 -25.13 -0.89
CA MET A 59 16.97 -26.57 -0.70
C MET A 59 17.89 -26.95 0.47
N SER A 60 17.41 -27.85 1.33
CA SER A 60 18.12 -28.26 2.55
C SER A 60 19.43 -29.02 2.28
N LYS A 61 19.49 -29.81 1.21
CA LYS A 61 20.70 -30.54 0.75
C LYS A 61 20.99 -30.21 -0.72
N PRO A 62 21.83 -29.20 -1.02
CA PRO A 62 22.04 -28.73 -2.38
C PRO A 62 22.63 -29.81 -3.30
N SER A 63 22.07 -29.94 -4.51
CA SER A 63 22.47 -30.90 -5.53
C SER A 63 21.97 -30.45 -6.89
N ASP A 64 22.85 -30.47 -7.90
CA ASP A 64 22.52 -30.09 -9.28
C ASP A 64 21.63 -31.13 -10.00
N ALA A 65 21.38 -32.28 -9.39
CA ALA A 65 20.58 -33.38 -9.97
C ALA A 65 19.08 -33.28 -9.66
N LEU A 66 18.60 -32.15 -9.11
CA LEU A 66 17.20 -31.97 -8.75
C LEU A 66 16.31 -31.84 -10.00
N GLN A 67 15.27 -32.67 -10.09
CA GLN A 67 14.17 -32.41 -11.01
C GLN A 67 13.17 -31.48 -10.33
N ILE A 68 13.18 -30.22 -10.74
CA ILE A 68 12.17 -29.24 -10.32
C ILE A 68 10.89 -29.42 -11.13
N ASP A 69 9.76 -29.04 -10.54
CA ASP A 69 8.48 -28.99 -11.24
C ASP A 69 8.64 -28.25 -12.58
N PRO A 70 8.12 -28.77 -13.72
CA PRO A 70 8.19 -28.13 -15.03
C PRO A 70 7.71 -26.67 -15.07
N ARG A 71 6.84 -26.27 -14.13
CA ARG A 71 6.43 -24.87 -13.91
C ARG A 71 7.62 -23.96 -13.68
N TYR A 72 8.63 -24.42 -12.95
CA TYR A 72 9.82 -23.65 -12.63
C TYR A 72 10.93 -23.88 -13.68
N GLN A 73 11.71 -22.84 -13.96
CA GLN A 73 12.91 -22.93 -14.79
C GLN A 73 14.10 -22.41 -13.99
N VAL A 74 15.15 -23.21 -13.81
CA VAL A 74 16.40 -22.71 -13.18
C VAL A 74 17.02 -21.62 -14.05
N LEU A 75 17.25 -20.46 -13.46
CA LEU A 75 17.98 -19.34 -14.06
C LEU A 75 19.43 -19.35 -13.58
N GLU A 76 19.62 -19.44 -12.28
CA GLU A 76 20.93 -19.50 -11.63
C GLU A 76 20.89 -20.50 -10.46
N SER A 77 21.90 -21.35 -10.36
CA SER A 77 22.03 -22.35 -9.29
C SER A 77 23.35 -22.16 -8.56
N SER A 78 23.31 -21.62 -7.34
CA SER A 78 24.50 -21.41 -6.50
C SER A 78 24.25 -21.84 -5.07
N GLY A 79 24.91 -22.91 -4.63
CA GLY A 79 24.77 -23.44 -3.28
C GLY A 79 23.32 -23.87 -2.98
N ALA A 80 22.79 -23.42 -1.85
CA ALA A 80 21.48 -23.81 -1.32
C ALA A 80 20.33 -22.87 -1.71
N LEU A 81 20.59 -21.77 -2.44
CA LEU A 81 19.59 -20.82 -2.88
C LEU A 81 19.72 -20.61 -4.39
N TRP A 82 18.70 -21.00 -5.14
CA TRP A 82 18.65 -20.92 -6.60
C TRP A 82 17.65 -19.84 -7.01
N GLN A 83 17.90 -19.21 -8.16
CA GLN A 83 16.89 -18.39 -8.82
C GLN A 83 16.14 -19.26 -9.82
N VAL A 84 14.83 -19.27 -9.70
CA VAL A 84 13.94 -19.97 -10.63
C VAL A 84 12.93 -18.99 -11.20
N LEU A 85 12.60 -19.18 -12.47
CA LEU A 85 11.49 -18.47 -13.09
C LEU A 85 10.22 -19.30 -12.92
N ASP A 86 9.21 -18.70 -12.30
CA ASP A 86 7.86 -19.20 -12.27
C ASP A 86 7.13 -18.81 -13.56
N ARG A 87 6.68 -19.83 -14.32
CA ARG A 87 5.99 -19.67 -15.60
C ARG A 87 4.48 -19.71 -15.46
N GLU A 88 3.94 -19.93 -14.27
CA GLU A 88 2.50 -19.98 -14.04
C GLU A 88 2.05 -18.88 -13.07
N PRO A 89 0.81 -18.40 -13.20
CA PRO A 89 0.20 -17.51 -12.22
C PRO A 89 0.21 -18.15 -10.83
N LEU A 90 0.25 -17.30 -9.79
CA LEU A 90 0.27 -17.72 -8.40
C LEU A 90 -0.97 -18.57 -8.11
N LYS A 91 -0.78 -19.87 -7.95
CA LYS A 91 -1.69 -20.70 -7.17
C LYS A 91 -1.08 -20.70 -5.78
N PRO A 92 -1.77 -20.22 -4.71
CA PRO A 92 -1.33 -20.58 -3.38
C PRO A 92 -1.27 -22.11 -3.37
N ALA A 93 -0.07 -22.66 -3.20
CA ALA A 93 0.04 -24.10 -3.07
C ALA A 93 -0.72 -24.46 -1.80
N ILE A 94 -1.73 -25.33 -1.91
CA ILE A 94 -2.28 -25.97 -0.72
C ILE A 94 -1.18 -26.94 -0.28
N ILE A 95 -0.41 -26.52 0.71
CA ILE A 95 0.65 -27.35 1.28
C ILE A 95 -0.02 -28.27 2.29
N ASP A 96 -0.55 -29.41 1.81
CA ASP A 96 -1.28 -30.37 2.65
C ASP A 96 -0.43 -30.83 3.85
N THR A 97 0.87 -31.05 3.62
CA THR A 97 1.85 -31.39 4.66
C THR A 97 3.15 -30.64 4.41
N PRO A 98 3.37 -29.49 5.06
CA PRO A 98 4.59 -28.71 4.86
C PRO A 98 5.82 -29.45 5.42
N PRO A 99 6.98 -29.38 4.75
CA PRO A 99 8.24 -29.85 5.33
C PRO A 99 8.58 -29.02 6.58
N ASP A 100 9.39 -29.57 7.49
CA ASP A 100 9.70 -28.93 8.78
C ASP A 100 10.32 -27.53 8.59
N SER A 101 11.12 -27.35 7.53
CA SER A 101 11.72 -26.07 7.18
C SER A 101 10.71 -24.99 6.73
N ALA A 102 9.52 -25.37 6.29
CA ALA A 102 8.46 -24.46 5.84
C ALA A 102 7.58 -23.96 6.98
N VAL A 103 7.42 -24.76 8.04
CA VAL A 103 6.55 -24.45 9.19
C VAL A 103 6.87 -23.07 9.81
N PRO A 104 8.13 -22.69 10.07
CA PRO A 104 8.42 -21.38 10.65
C PRO A 104 8.02 -20.20 9.74
N TYR A 105 8.03 -20.35 8.42
CA TYR A 105 7.56 -19.28 7.54
C TYR A 105 6.05 -19.06 7.71
N LEU A 106 5.28 -20.14 7.85
CA LEU A 106 3.83 -20.07 8.02
C LEU A 106 3.44 -19.53 9.41
N GLU A 107 4.12 -20.00 10.46
CA GLU A 107 3.82 -19.60 11.85
C GLU A 107 4.28 -18.17 12.17
N LEU A 108 5.38 -17.71 11.55
CA LEU A 108 5.95 -16.39 11.80
C LEU A 108 5.46 -15.32 10.82
N GLU A 109 4.78 -15.70 9.72
CA GLU A 109 4.29 -14.76 8.71
C GLU A 109 3.50 -13.58 9.31
N PRO A 110 2.58 -13.77 10.28
CA PRO A 110 1.89 -12.64 10.88
C PRO A 110 2.88 -11.69 11.55
N TYR A 111 3.75 -12.20 12.41
CA TYR A 111 4.63 -11.39 13.26
C TYR A 111 5.75 -10.69 12.49
N LEU A 112 6.21 -11.30 11.39
CA LEU A 112 7.35 -10.84 10.60
C LEU A 112 6.95 -10.54 9.15
N LEU A 113 5.72 -10.08 8.95
CA LEU A 113 5.21 -9.63 7.65
C LEU A 113 6.17 -8.59 7.05
N GLN A 114 6.46 -8.71 5.75
CA GLN A 114 7.48 -7.94 5.01
C GLN A 114 8.95 -8.21 5.43
N ILE A 115 9.22 -8.59 6.68
CA ILE A 115 10.56 -8.98 7.13
C ILE A 115 10.98 -10.34 6.55
N LEU A 116 10.09 -11.33 6.51
CA LEU A 116 10.34 -12.64 5.90
C LEU A 116 9.90 -12.68 4.44
N PRO A 117 10.62 -13.40 3.55
CA PRO A 117 10.14 -13.64 2.20
C PRO A 117 8.88 -14.50 2.25
N LEU A 118 7.90 -14.16 1.42
CA LEU A 118 6.66 -14.93 1.32
C LEU A 118 6.96 -16.37 0.91
N LEU A 119 6.41 -17.33 1.65
CA LEU A 119 6.43 -18.75 1.28
C LEU A 119 5.33 -19.01 0.24
N LEU A 120 5.73 -19.37 -0.97
CA LEU A 120 4.82 -19.55 -2.10
C LEU A 120 4.45 -21.02 -2.32
N ASN A 121 5.40 -21.91 -2.07
CA ASN A 121 5.22 -23.36 -2.18
C ASN A 121 6.29 -24.08 -1.36
N ALA A 122 6.00 -25.30 -0.91
CA ALA A 122 6.99 -26.18 -0.30
C ALA A 122 6.62 -27.65 -0.47
N TRP A 123 7.63 -28.49 -0.66
CA TRP A 123 7.44 -29.95 -0.71
C TRP A 123 8.70 -30.68 -0.26
N GLN A 124 8.55 -31.98 -0.04
CA GLN A 124 9.65 -32.89 0.24
C GLN A 124 9.92 -33.78 -0.98
N ASP A 125 11.18 -33.86 -1.41
CA ASP A 125 11.65 -34.73 -2.49
C ASP A 125 12.76 -35.65 -1.97
N GLU A 126 12.45 -36.92 -1.82
CA GLU A 126 13.30 -37.91 -1.14
C GLU A 126 13.72 -37.42 0.26
N ASP A 127 15.02 -37.20 0.47
CA ASP A 127 15.60 -36.72 1.72
C ASP A 127 15.87 -35.19 1.73
N ARG A 128 15.24 -34.46 0.80
CA ARG A 128 15.42 -33.01 0.57
C ARG A 128 14.12 -32.27 0.82
N GLU A 129 14.25 -31.09 1.42
CA GLU A 129 13.14 -30.15 1.59
C GLU A 129 13.37 -29.01 0.62
N ILE A 130 12.31 -28.62 -0.09
CA ILE A 130 12.35 -27.60 -1.13
C ILE A 130 11.29 -26.55 -0.83
N LEU A 131 11.71 -25.29 -0.90
CA LEU A 131 10.88 -24.12 -0.60
C LEU A 131 10.98 -23.15 -1.77
N ILE A 132 9.83 -22.64 -2.21
CA ILE A 132 9.74 -21.53 -3.17
C ILE A 132 9.36 -20.29 -2.38
N LEU A 133 10.25 -19.31 -2.40
CA LEU A 133 10.17 -18.06 -1.67
C LEU A 133 10.07 -16.89 -2.64
N GLU A 134 9.56 -15.76 -2.15
CA GLU A 134 9.77 -14.45 -2.78
C GLU A 134 11.26 -14.25 -3.11
N ASP A 135 11.57 -13.81 -4.32
CA ASP A 135 12.93 -13.42 -4.66
C ASP A 135 13.27 -12.05 -4.04
N ARG A 136 14.35 -12.02 -3.26
CA ARG A 136 14.88 -10.81 -2.62
C ARG A 136 16.35 -10.57 -3.01
N SER A 137 16.83 -11.25 -4.03
CA SER A 137 18.21 -11.12 -4.49
C SER A 137 18.55 -9.71 -4.98
N ASN A 138 17.55 -8.98 -5.48
CA ASN A 138 17.61 -7.59 -5.90
C ASN A 138 17.62 -6.60 -4.72
N PHE A 139 17.27 -7.03 -3.50
CA PHE A 139 17.32 -6.17 -2.32
C PHE A 139 18.77 -5.89 -1.92
N THR A 140 19.02 -4.68 -1.44
CA THR A 140 20.39 -4.24 -1.16
C THR A 140 20.89 -4.92 0.10
N ILE A 141 22.09 -5.52 0.08
CA ILE A 141 22.68 -6.07 1.31
C ILE A 141 22.97 -4.90 2.26
N LEU A 142 22.55 -5.01 3.52
CA LEU A 142 22.67 -3.94 4.50
C LEU A 142 24.12 -3.43 4.59
N SER A 143 25.11 -4.33 4.66
CA SER A 143 26.53 -3.93 4.71
C SER A 143 26.98 -3.13 3.47
N ASP A 144 26.47 -3.47 2.29
CA ASP A 144 26.82 -2.78 1.04
C ASP A 144 26.12 -1.41 0.96
N PHE A 145 24.89 -1.31 1.48
CA PHE A 145 24.20 -0.03 1.63
C PHE A 145 24.95 0.92 2.56
N LEU A 146 25.39 0.44 3.73
CA LEU A 146 26.17 1.23 4.69
C LEU A 146 27.48 1.72 4.09
N LYS A 147 28.12 0.90 3.24
CA LYS A 147 29.39 1.23 2.58
C LYS A 147 29.25 2.28 1.49
N THR A 148 28.14 2.26 0.76
CA THR A 148 27.91 3.13 -0.41
C THR A 148 27.20 4.44 -0.06
N SER A 149 26.47 4.47 1.06
CA SER A 149 25.76 5.64 1.55
C SER A 149 26.71 6.73 2.05
N LYS A 150 26.46 7.98 1.65
CA LYS A 150 27.32 9.13 2.01
C LYS A 150 27.22 9.50 3.50
N SER A 151 26.02 9.46 4.05
CA SER A 151 25.74 9.72 5.47
C SER A 151 24.42 9.06 5.83
N ILE A 152 24.34 8.51 7.04
CA ILE A 152 23.15 7.83 7.57
C ILE A 152 22.85 8.42 8.94
N PRO A 153 21.63 8.90 9.21
CA PRO A 153 21.26 9.41 10.53
C PRO A 153 21.45 8.36 11.63
N LEU A 154 21.93 8.76 12.81
CA LEU A 154 22.11 7.85 13.93
C LEU A 154 20.80 7.14 14.29
N LEU A 155 19.68 7.86 14.31
CA LEU A 155 18.35 7.28 14.57
C LEU A 155 17.99 6.14 13.60
N GLN A 156 18.39 6.21 12.33
CA GLN A 156 18.14 5.12 11.38
C GLN A 156 18.96 3.88 11.71
N ILE A 157 20.21 4.07 12.14
CA ILE A 157 21.09 2.96 12.58
C ILE A 157 20.51 2.31 13.85
N LEU A 158 20.12 3.13 14.83
CA LEU A 158 19.50 2.66 16.06
C LEU A 158 18.18 1.94 15.78
N HIS A 159 17.43 2.39 14.78
CA HIS A 159 16.20 1.72 14.34
C HIS A 159 16.46 0.31 13.83
N TRP A 160 17.39 0.12 12.88
CA TRP A 160 17.73 -1.22 12.40
C TRP A 160 18.24 -2.13 13.51
N PHE A 161 19.01 -1.59 14.47
CA PHE A 161 19.45 -2.38 15.63
C PHE A 161 18.29 -2.77 16.53
N TYR A 162 17.30 -1.89 16.71
CA TYR A 162 16.09 -2.20 17.45
C TYR A 162 15.25 -3.27 16.72
N GLU A 163 15.06 -3.15 15.40
CA GLU A 163 14.38 -4.16 14.58
C GLU A 163 15.06 -5.52 14.70
N MET A 164 16.40 -5.58 14.66
CA MET A 164 17.13 -6.83 14.88
C MET A 164 16.84 -7.47 16.24
N ILE A 165 16.61 -6.68 17.30
CA ILE A 165 16.25 -7.20 18.64
C ILE A 165 14.84 -7.79 18.61
N ASP A 166 13.88 -7.07 18.03
CA ASP A 166 12.50 -7.55 17.95
C ASP A 166 12.40 -8.82 17.09
N ILE A 167 13.14 -8.88 15.97
CA ILE A 167 13.26 -10.11 15.18
C ILE A 167 13.94 -11.22 15.98
N TRP A 168 14.98 -10.91 16.77
CA TRP A 168 15.67 -11.91 17.60
C TRP A 168 14.72 -12.56 18.60
N GLU A 169 13.91 -11.76 19.31
CA GLU A 169 12.93 -12.24 20.29
C GLU A 169 11.94 -13.22 19.66
N VAL A 170 11.49 -12.93 18.44
CA VAL A 170 10.55 -13.79 17.69
C VAL A 170 11.22 -15.06 17.17
N LEU A 171 12.49 -15.00 16.73
CA LEU A 171 13.21 -16.13 16.14
C LEU A 171 13.83 -17.09 17.17
N GLU A 172 14.07 -16.64 18.40
CA GLU A 172 14.76 -17.42 19.44
C GLU A 172 14.03 -18.72 19.81
N PRO A 173 12.70 -18.74 20.04
CA PRO A 173 11.96 -19.97 20.33
C PRO A 173 12.06 -21.03 19.22
N TYR A 174 12.25 -20.59 17.98
CA TYR A 174 12.33 -21.45 16.78
C TYR A 174 13.75 -21.89 16.43
N ASN A 175 14.76 -21.46 17.20
CA ASN A 175 16.17 -21.71 16.89
C ASN A 175 16.64 -21.12 15.55
N LEU A 176 16.19 -19.91 15.23
CA LEU A 176 16.42 -19.26 13.93
C LEU A 176 17.27 -17.98 14.00
N CYS A 177 17.85 -17.63 15.16
CA CYS A 177 18.62 -16.37 15.33
C CYS A 177 19.88 -16.29 14.46
N HIS A 178 20.35 -17.42 13.89
CA HIS A 178 21.44 -17.40 12.92
C HIS A 178 21.09 -16.56 11.68
N SER A 179 19.79 -16.42 11.36
CA SER A 179 19.27 -15.58 10.29
C SER A 179 19.70 -14.11 10.41
N LEU A 180 19.90 -13.62 11.64
CA LEU A 180 20.31 -12.23 11.91
C LEU A 180 21.84 -12.03 11.92
N ILE A 181 22.61 -13.12 11.93
CA ILE A 181 24.07 -13.05 12.09
C ILE A 181 24.80 -13.30 10.78
N GLU A 182 24.15 -13.88 9.78
CA GLU A 182 24.68 -13.97 8.43
C GLU A 182 24.54 -12.60 7.72
N SER A 183 25.64 -11.89 7.49
CA SER A 183 25.60 -10.51 6.99
C SER A 183 24.96 -10.38 5.60
N ARG A 184 25.07 -11.41 4.76
CA ARG A 184 24.43 -11.44 3.43
C ARG A 184 22.93 -11.66 3.49
N ASN A 185 22.43 -12.23 4.59
CA ASN A 185 21.03 -12.48 4.81
C ASN A 185 20.26 -11.21 5.23
N LEU A 186 20.98 -10.22 5.79
CA LEU A 186 20.44 -8.92 6.16
C LEU A 186 20.32 -8.03 4.92
N ARG A 187 19.09 -7.81 4.48
CA ARG A 187 18.75 -7.03 3.28
C ARG A 187 17.98 -5.78 3.66
N LEU A 188 18.04 -4.79 2.79
CA LEU A 188 17.18 -3.63 2.81
C LEU A 188 16.30 -3.68 1.57
N ASP A 189 14.98 -3.62 1.78
CA ASP A 189 14.05 -3.43 0.69
C ASP A 189 14.18 -2.01 0.07
N GLU A 190 13.28 -1.71 -0.86
CA GLU A 190 13.23 -0.41 -1.51
C GLU A 190 12.94 0.77 -0.58
N ASP A 191 12.31 0.53 0.57
CA ASP A 191 11.99 1.52 1.59
C ASP A 191 13.04 1.62 2.70
N GLN A 192 14.14 0.88 2.55
CA GLN A 192 15.23 0.76 3.54
C GLN A 192 14.77 0.10 4.85
N LEU A 193 13.73 -0.73 4.79
CA LEU A 193 13.31 -1.58 5.88
C LEU A 193 14.20 -2.82 5.96
N LEU A 194 14.46 -3.27 7.19
CA LEU A 194 15.26 -4.46 7.41
C LEU A 194 14.46 -5.71 7.08
N CYS A 195 14.98 -6.49 6.14
CA CYS A 195 14.39 -7.73 5.68
C CYS A 195 15.40 -8.87 5.75
N LEU A 196 14.90 -10.10 5.78
CA LEU A 196 15.71 -11.31 5.65
C LEU A 196 15.59 -11.88 4.22
N GLU A 197 16.70 -12.37 3.67
CA GLU A 197 16.69 -13.12 2.41
C GLU A 197 16.08 -14.52 2.59
N ARG A 198 16.27 -15.13 3.78
CA ARG A 198 15.66 -16.40 4.21
C ARG A 198 15.81 -16.61 5.72
N LEU A 199 15.06 -17.58 6.25
CA LEU A 199 15.32 -18.17 7.55
C LEU A 199 16.51 -19.15 7.47
N ILE A 200 17.38 -19.11 8.48
CA ILE A 200 18.56 -19.95 8.61
C ILE A 200 18.52 -20.66 9.97
N PRO A 201 18.46 -22.01 10.00
CA PRO A 201 18.46 -22.77 11.24
C PRO A 201 19.78 -22.63 12.01
N HIS A 202 19.70 -22.70 13.34
CA HIS A 202 20.88 -22.67 14.19
C HIS A 202 21.91 -23.71 13.79
N GLN A 203 23.16 -23.26 13.73
CA GLN A 203 24.33 -24.13 13.78
C GLN A 203 24.77 -24.27 15.23
N THR A 204 25.38 -25.39 15.60
CA THR A 204 25.95 -25.58 16.94
C THR A 204 27.37 -25.00 17.00
N PRO A 205 27.71 -24.10 17.94
CA PRO A 205 26.88 -23.63 19.07
C PRO A 205 25.85 -22.56 18.68
N ALA A 206 24.73 -22.54 19.40
CA ALA A 206 23.67 -21.56 19.19
C ALA A 206 24.21 -20.12 19.34
N PRO A 207 23.79 -19.18 18.47
CA PRO A 207 24.20 -17.80 18.56
C PRO A 207 23.68 -17.11 19.82
N THR A 208 24.45 -16.15 20.31
CA THR A 208 24.11 -15.33 21.49
C THR A 208 24.15 -13.84 21.14
N LEU A 209 23.72 -12.97 22.06
CA LEU A 209 23.77 -11.52 21.87
C LEU A 209 25.17 -10.96 21.59
N LYS A 210 26.22 -11.68 21.99
CA LYS A 210 27.60 -11.38 21.60
C LYS A 210 27.84 -11.48 20.10
N ASN A 211 27.22 -12.47 19.45
CA ASN A 211 27.29 -12.59 18.00
C ASN A 211 26.57 -11.41 17.34
N LEU A 212 25.42 -10.98 17.88
CA LEU A 212 24.71 -9.79 17.41
C LEU A 212 25.58 -8.53 17.54
N GLY A 213 26.23 -8.32 18.70
CA GLY A 213 27.17 -7.22 18.89
C GLY A 213 28.38 -7.26 17.94
N THR A 214 28.85 -8.45 17.57
CA THR A 214 29.91 -8.61 16.55
C THR A 214 29.43 -8.18 15.16
N ILE A 215 28.19 -8.49 14.81
CA ILE A 215 27.59 -8.08 13.53
C ILE A 215 27.37 -6.58 13.49
N TRP A 216 26.84 -6.00 14.56
CA TRP A 216 26.70 -4.54 14.66
C TRP A 216 28.04 -3.83 14.52
N GLN A 217 29.11 -4.34 15.14
CA GLN A 217 30.45 -3.80 14.96
C GLN A 217 30.91 -3.85 13.49
N ASN A 218 30.69 -4.97 12.81
CA ASN A 218 31.07 -5.15 11.41
C ASN A 218 30.28 -4.24 10.47
N LEU A 219 28.99 -4.02 10.76
CA LEU A 219 28.12 -3.10 10.04
C LEU A 219 28.59 -1.65 10.22
N LEU A 220 28.84 -1.21 11.47
CA LEU A 220 29.34 0.14 11.73
C LEU A 220 30.71 0.39 11.09
N ALA A 221 31.56 -0.64 10.98
CA ALA A 221 32.85 -0.53 10.32
C ALA A 221 32.75 -0.26 8.80
N GLN A 222 31.58 -0.47 8.18
CA GLN A 222 31.34 -0.10 6.78
C GLN A 222 31.06 1.40 6.60
N LEU A 223 30.67 2.10 7.66
CA LEU A 223 30.33 3.51 7.59
C LEU A 223 31.58 4.37 7.42
N SER A 224 31.50 5.36 6.54
CA SER A 224 32.58 6.35 6.36
C SER A 224 32.61 7.39 7.48
N GLN A 225 31.50 7.56 8.20
CA GLN A 225 31.34 8.58 9.24
C GLN A 225 31.56 7.99 10.65
N THR A 226 32.17 8.76 11.55
CA THR A 226 32.33 8.37 12.96
C THR A 226 30.98 8.35 13.67
N GLN A 227 30.68 7.26 14.36
CA GLN A 227 29.43 7.09 15.12
C GLN A 227 29.56 7.59 16.56
N SER A 228 28.41 7.73 17.23
CA SER A 228 28.34 8.10 18.65
C SER A 228 29.22 7.20 19.51
N ALA A 229 29.98 7.81 20.42
CA ALA A 229 30.81 7.09 21.39
C ALA A 229 29.97 6.14 22.25
N SER A 230 28.75 6.54 22.62
CA SER A 230 27.82 5.74 23.41
C SER A 230 27.41 4.45 22.70
N LEU A 231 27.24 4.51 21.37
CA LEU A 231 26.92 3.32 20.56
C LEU A 231 28.10 2.33 20.53
N HIS A 232 29.33 2.84 20.42
CA HIS A 232 30.52 2.00 20.47
C HIS A 232 30.72 1.33 21.84
N VAL A 233 30.38 2.00 22.94
CA VAL A 233 30.40 1.42 24.29
C VAL A 233 29.39 0.28 24.40
N LEU A 234 28.13 0.50 23.99
CA LEU A 234 27.10 -0.54 24.01
C LEU A 234 27.53 -1.81 23.22
N ILE A 235 28.11 -1.62 22.03
CA ILE A 235 28.61 -2.75 21.21
C ILE A 235 29.77 -3.48 21.90
N ALA A 236 30.65 -2.76 22.60
CA ALA A 236 31.71 -3.38 23.38
C ALA A 236 31.14 -4.21 24.55
N ASP A 237 30.12 -3.67 25.24
CA ASP A 237 29.45 -4.33 26.36
C ASP A 237 28.71 -5.60 25.94
N LEU A 238 28.05 -5.60 24.77
CA LEU A 238 27.47 -6.81 24.17
C LEU A 238 28.54 -7.88 23.90
N ARG A 239 29.70 -7.46 23.39
CA ARG A 239 30.78 -8.39 23.02
C ARG A 239 31.52 -8.97 24.23
N SER A 240 31.55 -8.24 25.35
CA SER A 240 32.04 -8.72 26.63
C SER A 240 30.99 -9.47 27.46
N GLU A 241 29.78 -9.66 26.93
CA GLU A 241 28.65 -10.31 27.61
C GLU A 241 28.22 -9.56 28.90
N SER A 242 28.51 -8.26 28.98
CA SER A 242 28.06 -7.37 30.07
C SER A 242 26.55 -7.13 29.99
N VAL A 243 26.04 -6.96 28.76
CA VAL A 243 24.59 -6.91 28.45
C VAL A 243 24.17 -8.30 28.00
N SER A 244 23.26 -8.92 28.74
CA SER A 244 22.84 -10.31 28.51
C SER A 244 21.35 -10.50 28.28
N THR A 245 20.56 -9.43 28.35
CA THR A 245 19.10 -9.46 28.13
C THR A 245 18.68 -8.51 27.02
N LEU A 246 17.61 -8.86 26.29
CA LEU A 246 17.05 -8.02 25.23
C LEU A 246 16.48 -6.70 25.77
N ASP A 247 15.87 -6.72 26.97
CA ASP A 247 15.28 -5.52 27.57
C ASP A 247 16.31 -4.48 27.98
N GLU A 248 17.44 -4.91 28.55
CA GLU A 248 18.57 -4.03 28.85
C GLU A 248 19.11 -3.39 27.57
N LEU A 249 19.23 -4.19 26.50
CA LEU A 249 19.70 -3.72 25.20
C LEU A 249 18.74 -2.68 24.59
N ARG A 250 17.42 -2.93 24.62
CA ARG A 250 16.39 -1.96 24.19
C ARG A 250 16.48 -0.65 24.98
N SER A 251 16.62 -0.74 26.30
CA SER A 251 16.71 0.43 27.17
C SER A 251 17.94 1.29 26.85
N GLN A 252 19.09 0.67 26.58
CA GLN A 252 20.31 1.39 26.23
C GLN A 252 20.22 2.05 24.86
N LEU A 253 19.65 1.38 23.84
CA LEU A 253 19.41 2.00 22.53
C LEU A 253 18.47 3.21 22.62
N LYS A 254 17.41 3.11 23.43
CA LYS A 254 16.50 4.24 23.70
C LYS A 254 17.22 5.41 24.35
N ALA A 255 18.09 5.16 25.33
CA ALA A 255 18.88 6.20 25.98
C ALA A 255 19.80 6.94 24.99
N ILE A 256 20.52 6.21 24.13
CA ILE A 256 21.41 6.79 23.12
C ILE A 256 20.64 7.73 22.17
N ALA A 257 19.41 7.37 21.79
CA ALA A 257 18.59 8.21 20.92
C ALA A 257 18.10 9.49 21.59
N HIS A 258 17.76 9.43 22.88
CA HIS A 258 17.34 10.62 23.63
C HIS A 258 18.50 11.63 23.75
N ASP A 259 19.71 11.15 24.02
CA ASP A 259 20.90 12.01 24.12
C ASP A 259 21.22 12.73 22.80
N ASP A 260 21.02 12.06 21.65
CA ASP A 260 21.22 12.64 20.32
C ASP A 260 20.21 13.74 20.02
N THR A 261 18.91 13.49 20.27
CA THR A 261 17.84 14.48 20.04
C THR A 261 17.94 15.72 20.92
N GLN A 262 18.53 15.64 22.12
CA GLN A 262 18.74 16.81 22.98
C GLN A 262 19.95 17.66 22.54
N SER A 263 20.91 17.08 21.82
CA SER A 263 22.09 17.82 21.33
C SER A 263 21.74 18.80 20.20
N ASP A 264 20.76 18.48 19.36
CA ASP A 264 20.28 19.33 18.26
C ASP A 264 19.53 20.60 18.73
N PHE A 265 19.06 20.66 19.99
CA PHE A 265 18.37 21.83 20.55
C PHE A 265 19.30 22.87 21.21
N THR A 266 20.62 22.67 21.19
CA THR A 266 21.56 23.59 21.88
C THR A 266 22.21 24.66 20.99
N ASP A 267 21.98 24.64 19.68
CA ASP A 267 22.47 25.67 18.73
C ASP A 267 21.32 26.52 18.14
N SER A 268 20.45 27.05 19.00
CA SER A 268 19.59 28.18 18.66
C SER A 268 19.59 29.18 19.82
N GLU A 269 20.01 30.39 19.50
CA GLU A 269 20.54 31.39 20.41
C GLU A 269 19.63 31.75 21.59
N ILE A 270 20.30 31.82 22.74
CA ILE A 270 19.87 32.50 23.95
C ILE A 270 19.50 33.96 23.62
N MET A 271 18.24 34.34 23.85
CA MET A 271 17.91 35.69 24.28
C MET A 271 17.06 35.64 25.56
N SER A 272 17.59 36.29 26.58
CA SER A 272 17.09 36.46 27.95
C SER A 272 15.80 37.27 28.06
N ASP A 273 14.82 36.73 28.82
CA ASP A 273 13.98 37.27 29.95
C ASP A 273 13.74 38.80 30.11
N PRO A 274 12.72 39.33 30.86
CA PRO A 274 11.55 38.72 31.55
C PRO A 274 10.20 39.44 31.34
N GLN A 275 9.08 38.78 31.71
CA GLN A 275 8.00 39.39 32.53
C GLN A 275 6.86 38.39 32.87
N SER A 276 6.69 38.09 34.16
CA SER A 276 5.44 37.60 34.77
C SER A 276 4.38 38.70 34.82
N PRO A 277 3.08 38.40 34.73
CA PRO A 277 2.24 38.22 35.95
C PRO A 277 1.22 37.06 35.81
N GLU A 278 1.07 36.20 36.82
CA GLU A 278 0.04 36.22 37.89
C GLU A 278 -1.42 36.01 37.44
N ASP A 279 -2.03 35.00 38.10
CA ASP A 279 -3.44 34.73 38.38
C ASP A 279 -4.43 34.40 37.26
N PHE A 280 -5.01 33.18 37.30
CA PHE A 280 -6.45 32.86 37.47
C PHE A 280 -6.72 31.34 37.32
N PRO A 281 -7.88 30.80 37.76
CA PRO A 281 -7.93 29.83 38.85
C PRO A 281 -8.07 28.36 38.43
N SER A 282 -7.71 27.48 39.37
CA SER A 282 -8.07 26.06 39.43
C SER A 282 -9.59 25.87 39.27
N ALA A 283 -9.99 25.19 38.20
CA ALA A 283 -11.34 24.67 38.02
C ALA A 283 -11.29 23.15 38.05
N SER A 284 -12.15 22.60 38.89
CA SER A 284 -12.21 21.22 39.35
C SER A 284 -12.68 20.27 38.24
N ILE A 285 -11.98 19.14 38.10
CA ILE A 285 -12.41 17.98 37.32
C ILE A 285 -13.58 17.32 38.06
N PRO A 286 -14.75 17.07 37.42
CA PRO A 286 -15.66 16.04 37.90
C PRO A 286 -15.17 14.68 37.42
N GLU A 287 -14.87 13.79 38.36
CA GLU A 287 -14.80 12.35 38.10
C GLU A 287 -16.17 11.87 37.59
N SER A 288 -16.22 11.25 36.41
CA SER A 288 -17.25 10.25 36.12
C SER A 288 -16.80 9.22 35.09
N SER A 289 -16.76 7.98 35.59
CA SER A 289 -17.03 6.69 34.92
C SER A 289 -16.22 6.32 33.68
N ALA A 290 -15.29 5.38 33.91
CA ALA A 290 -14.81 4.44 32.93
C ALA A 290 -16.00 3.76 32.22
N GLU A 291 -16.04 3.84 30.89
CA GLU A 291 -16.87 2.98 30.06
C GLU A 291 -15.96 2.01 29.30
N GLU A 292 -16.35 0.75 29.38
CA GLU A 292 -15.66 -0.45 28.94
C GLU A 292 -15.47 -0.48 27.41
N VAL A 293 -14.26 -0.83 26.98
CA VAL A 293 -13.98 -1.21 25.60
C VAL A 293 -14.63 -2.57 25.36
N VAL A 294 -15.78 -2.58 24.67
CA VAL A 294 -16.44 -3.80 24.22
C VAL A 294 -15.58 -4.42 23.10
N THR A 295 -14.84 -5.45 23.46
CA THR A 295 -14.26 -6.42 22.52
C THR A 295 -15.41 -7.19 21.89
N VAL A 296 -15.62 -7.02 20.59
CA VAL A 296 -16.56 -7.84 19.83
C VAL A 296 -15.91 -9.20 19.63
N ILE A 297 -16.18 -10.13 20.54
CA ILE A 297 -15.93 -11.55 20.33
C ILE A 297 -17.09 -12.05 19.47
N ALA A 298 -16.83 -12.38 18.21
CA ALA A 298 -17.80 -13.08 17.38
C ALA A 298 -18.06 -14.48 17.98
N GLU A 299 -19.31 -14.81 18.28
CA GLU A 299 -19.69 -16.18 18.65
C GLU A 299 -19.62 -17.09 17.42
N PRO A 300 -19.15 -18.35 17.57
CA PRO A 300 -19.02 -19.28 16.46
C PRO A 300 -20.36 -19.95 16.15
N ASP A 301 -20.90 -19.69 14.96
CA ASP A 301 -21.96 -20.52 14.38
C ASP A 301 -21.37 -21.53 13.38
N HIS A 302 -21.49 -22.81 13.76
CA HIS A 302 -21.53 -24.04 12.96
C HIS A 302 -20.42 -24.36 11.90
N ASP A 303 -19.64 -25.40 12.24
CA ASP A 303 -18.95 -26.36 11.34
C ASP A 303 -18.19 -25.79 10.12
N SER A 304 -17.08 -25.08 10.37
CA SER A 304 -15.88 -25.15 9.52
C SER A 304 -14.62 -25.10 10.40
N ASP A 305 -13.62 -25.89 10.04
CA ASP A 305 -12.30 -26.02 10.70
C ASP A 305 -11.40 -24.79 10.46
N ASP A 306 -11.96 -23.58 10.46
CA ASP A 306 -11.20 -22.35 10.22
C ASP A 306 -10.68 -21.80 11.55
N MET A 307 -9.37 -21.89 11.75
CA MET A 307 -8.68 -21.17 12.82
C MET A 307 -8.96 -19.66 12.70
N PRO A 308 -9.13 -18.93 13.81
CA PRO A 308 -9.33 -17.49 13.75
C PRO A 308 -8.06 -16.82 13.18
N THR A 309 -8.18 -16.19 12.02
CA THR A 309 -7.15 -15.33 11.44
C THR A 309 -6.84 -14.21 12.41
N ILE A 310 -5.64 -14.18 12.97
CA ILE A 310 -5.16 -13.06 13.78
C ILE A 310 -4.99 -11.86 12.85
N VAL A 311 -5.90 -10.88 12.94
CA VAL A 311 -5.71 -9.58 12.29
C VAL A 311 -4.77 -8.78 13.17
N LEU A 312 -3.55 -8.57 12.71
CA LEU A 312 -2.60 -7.73 13.41
C LEU A 312 -2.97 -6.26 13.22
N PRO A 313 -2.86 -5.43 14.27
CA PRO A 313 -3.02 -4.00 14.09
C PRO A 313 -1.94 -3.51 13.15
N MET A 314 -2.34 -2.88 12.04
CA MET A 314 -1.41 -2.30 11.07
C MET A 314 -1.17 -0.82 11.42
N GLN A 315 -0.04 -0.29 11.00
CA GLN A 315 0.27 1.13 11.08
C GLN A 315 0.75 1.62 9.72
N LEU A 316 0.37 2.85 9.37
CA LEU A 316 0.81 3.49 8.15
C LEU A 316 2.30 3.82 8.23
N PHE A 317 3.04 3.37 7.22
CA PHE A 317 4.48 3.52 7.13
C PHE A 317 4.89 4.55 6.08
N SER A 318 4.20 4.56 4.93
CA SER A 318 4.39 5.55 3.88
C SER A 318 3.06 5.92 3.24
N LEU A 319 2.92 7.20 2.88
CA LEU A 319 1.83 7.71 2.07
C LEU A 319 2.42 8.68 1.06
N GLU A 320 2.23 8.36 -0.21
CA GLU A 320 2.64 9.19 -1.33
C GLU A 320 1.48 9.37 -2.29
N ASP A 321 1.42 10.52 -2.95
CA ASP A 321 0.37 10.83 -3.90
C ASP A 321 0.92 11.61 -5.08
N ALA A 322 0.27 11.46 -6.22
CA ALA A 322 0.53 12.22 -7.42
C ALA A 322 -0.76 12.38 -8.21
N GLY A 323 -0.98 13.55 -8.80
CA GLY A 323 -2.16 13.82 -9.61
C GLY A 323 -1.79 14.56 -10.89
N ARG A 324 -2.47 14.22 -11.98
CA ARG A 324 -2.28 14.89 -13.27
C ARG A 324 -3.60 14.95 -14.02
N THR A 325 -3.75 16.03 -14.78
CA THR A 325 -4.86 16.23 -15.71
C THR A 325 -4.32 16.68 -17.06
N ASP A 326 -4.98 16.30 -18.14
CA ASP A 326 -4.67 16.66 -19.51
C ASP A 326 -5.96 16.93 -20.29
N ILE A 327 -5.90 17.90 -21.22
CA ILE A 327 -7.06 18.29 -22.03
C ILE A 327 -7.51 17.13 -22.94
N GLY A 328 -6.62 16.19 -23.26
CA GLY A 328 -6.84 15.24 -24.34
C GLY A 328 -6.45 15.84 -25.70
N ARG A 329 -6.50 15.00 -26.74
CA ARG A 329 -6.07 15.37 -28.10
C ARG A 329 -7.15 16.04 -28.95
N GLN A 330 -8.43 15.91 -28.58
CA GLN A 330 -9.56 16.37 -29.40
C GLN A 330 -10.50 17.37 -28.70
N ARG A 331 -10.26 17.72 -27.43
CA ARG A 331 -11.01 18.76 -26.72
C ARG A 331 -10.30 20.12 -26.84
N ASP A 332 -11.06 21.20 -26.75
CA ASP A 332 -10.54 22.58 -26.78
C ASP A 332 -10.23 23.14 -25.38
N HIS A 333 -10.83 22.54 -24.34
CA HIS A 333 -10.72 22.97 -22.95
C HIS A 333 -10.79 21.77 -22.00
N ASN A 334 -10.31 21.96 -20.77
CA ASN A 334 -10.37 20.96 -19.71
C ASN A 334 -11.52 21.29 -18.75
N GLU A 335 -12.51 20.41 -18.66
CA GLU A 335 -13.63 20.48 -17.72
C GLU A 335 -13.39 19.64 -16.45
N ASP A 336 -12.37 18.78 -16.46
CA ASP A 336 -11.93 18.06 -15.28
C ASP A 336 -11.20 18.98 -14.30
N CYS A 337 -11.31 18.66 -13.02
CA CYS A 337 -10.44 19.20 -12.00
C CYS A 337 -10.12 18.14 -10.95
N PHE A 338 -9.00 18.33 -10.25
CA PHE A 338 -8.65 17.48 -9.12
C PHE A 338 -7.98 18.30 -8.01
N GLY A 339 -8.01 17.76 -6.80
CA GLY A 339 -7.34 18.32 -5.64
C GLY A 339 -6.71 17.25 -4.77
N ILE A 340 -5.53 17.57 -4.26
CA ILE A 340 -4.75 16.76 -3.33
C ILE A 340 -4.39 17.67 -2.15
N ASP A 341 -4.87 17.33 -0.96
CA ASP A 341 -4.51 17.98 0.30
C ASP A 341 -4.01 16.91 1.29
N THR A 342 -2.69 16.71 1.36
CA THR A 342 -2.05 15.69 2.21
C THR A 342 -1.25 16.35 3.34
N GLN A 343 -1.43 15.84 4.55
CA GLN A 343 -0.65 16.20 5.74
C GLN A 343 0.00 14.94 6.31
N ILE A 344 1.32 14.99 6.54
CA ILE A 344 2.10 13.88 7.10
C ILE A 344 2.93 14.40 8.26
N ASP A 345 2.67 13.88 9.45
CA ASP A 345 3.45 14.11 10.65
C ASP A 345 4.31 12.87 10.93
N LYS A 346 5.63 13.05 10.92
CA LYS A 346 6.58 11.94 11.10
C LYS A 346 7.01 11.85 12.56
N VAL A 347 6.71 10.73 13.21
CA VAL A 347 7.21 10.41 14.55
C VAL A 347 8.31 9.36 14.41
N GLN A 348 9.56 9.78 14.65
CA GLN A 348 10.71 8.88 14.64
C GLN A 348 11.23 8.63 16.05
N SER A 349 11.34 7.35 16.39
CA SER A 349 12.01 6.84 17.57
C SER A 349 12.83 5.60 17.19
N PRO A 350 13.76 5.13 18.03
CA PRO A 350 14.49 3.89 17.75
C PRO A 350 13.57 2.68 17.58
N SER A 351 12.50 2.62 18.37
CA SER A 351 11.56 1.49 18.36
C SER A 351 10.49 1.60 17.29
N ASN A 352 10.17 2.81 16.84
CA ASN A 352 9.06 3.01 15.91
C ASN A 352 9.27 4.22 14.99
N ARG A 353 8.94 4.03 13.71
CA ARG A 353 8.88 5.05 12.67
C ARG A 353 7.44 5.04 12.17
N VAL A 354 6.63 5.89 12.78
CA VAL A 354 5.21 6.03 12.45
C VAL A 354 5.04 7.31 11.66
N ILE A 355 4.22 7.25 10.62
CA ILE A 355 3.63 8.46 10.07
C ILE A 355 2.19 8.55 10.54
N GLN A 356 1.81 9.72 11.04
CA GLN A 356 0.40 10.07 11.15
C GLN A 356 0.06 10.85 9.89
N ALA A 357 -0.91 10.38 9.12
CA ALA A 357 -1.20 10.95 7.82
C ALA A 357 -2.68 11.21 7.64
N ARG A 358 -2.96 12.32 6.94
CA ARG A 358 -4.29 12.69 6.49
C ARG A 358 -4.24 13.09 5.05
N GLY A 359 -5.16 12.57 4.25
CA GLY A 359 -5.28 12.95 2.86
C GLY A 359 -6.72 13.25 2.49
N LEU A 360 -6.94 14.34 1.75
CA LEU A 360 -8.17 14.58 0.99
C LEU A 360 -7.80 14.60 -0.49
N TYR A 361 -8.36 13.64 -1.23
CA TYR A 361 -8.15 13.46 -2.65
C TYR A 361 -9.49 13.55 -3.36
N VAL A 362 -9.63 14.48 -4.30
CA VAL A 362 -10.90 14.78 -4.97
C VAL A 362 -10.66 14.85 -6.47
N LEU A 363 -11.50 14.19 -7.26
CA LEU A 363 -11.54 14.31 -8.71
C LEU A 363 -12.99 14.58 -9.13
N CYS A 364 -13.17 15.57 -10.01
CA CYS A 364 -14.46 15.94 -10.56
C CYS A 364 -14.33 16.12 -12.08
N ASP A 365 -15.18 15.44 -12.84
CA ASP A 365 -15.31 15.56 -14.29
C ASP A 365 -16.50 16.48 -14.61
N GLY A 366 -16.25 17.57 -15.33
CA GLY A 366 -17.24 18.62 -15.58
C GLY A 366 -18.09 18.35 -16.81
N MET A 367 -19.41 18.21 -16.63
CA MET A 367 -20.37 18.07 -17.73
C MET A 367 -21.02 19.42 -18.11
N GLY A 368 -20.82 19.88 -19.35
CA GLY A 368 -21.52 21.06 -19.85
C GLY A 368 -21.17 21.44 -21.28
N GLY A 369 -21.86 20.86 -22.27
CA GLY A 369 -21.65 21.05 -23.70
C GLY A 369 -21.91 22.45 -24.27
N HIS A 370 -21.63 23.52 -23.53
CA HIS A 370 -20.94 24.77 -23.93
C HIS A 370 -20.96 25.74 -22.72
N ALA A 371 -19.84 25.82 -21.98
CA ALA A 371 -19.50 26.73 -20.87
C ALA A 371 -20.20 26.45 -19.52
N GLY A 372 -19.58 25.60 -18.70
CA GLY A 372 -19.98 25.43 -17.32
C GLY A 372 -19.46 24.18 -16.62
N GLY A 373 -19.01 23.16 -17.35
CA GLY A 373 -18.44 21.94 -16.75
C GLY A 373 -17.23 22.27 -15.87
N GLU A 374 -16.32 23.07 -16.41
CA GLU A 374 -15.12 23.56 -15.71
C GLU A 374 -15.44 24.41 -14.47
N VAL A 375 -16.58 25.12 -14.49
CA VAL A 375 -17.05 25.91 -13.34
C VAL A 375 -17.66 25.00 -12.29
N ALA A 376 -18.42 23.98 -12.70
CA ALA A 376 -19.06 23.04 -11.79
C ALA A 376 -18.02 22.17 -11.06
N SER A 377 -17.06 21.60 -11.80
CA SER A 377 -15.99 20.77 -11.24
C SER A 377 -15.16 21.56 -10.22
N GLN A 378 -14.70 22.76 -10.58
CA GLN A 378 -13.94 23.64 -9.69
C GLN A 378 -14.75 24.04 -8.43
N MET A 379 -16.04 24.35 -8.59
CA MET A 379 -16.90 24.70 -7.46
C MET A 379 -17.11 23.54 -6.49
N ALA A 380 -17.27 22.30 -7.00
CA ALA A 380 -17.35 21.11 -6.17
C ALA A 380 -16.07 20.96 -5.33
N LEU A 381 -14.91 21.04 -5.99
CA LEU A 381 -13.61 20.91 -5.35
C LEU A 381 -13.40 21.97 -4.25
N ASP A 382 -13.64 23.25 -4.55
CA ASP A 382 -13.45 24.35 -3.60
C ASP A 382 -14.39 24.24 -2.39
N THR A 383 -15.63 23.81 -2.62
CA THR A 383 -16.62 23.62 -1.56
C THR A 383 -16.21 22.48 -0.62
N LEU A 384 -15.81 21.33 -1.17
CA LEU A 384 -15.37 20.17 -0.39
C LEU A 384 -14.10 20.48 0.42
N ARG A 385 -13.10 21.11 -0.21
CA ARG A 385 -11.87 21.55 0.48
C ARG A 385 -12.16 22.47 1.65
N THR A 386 -13.04 23.45 1.45
CA THR A 386 -13.43 24.40 2.51
C THR A 386 -14.16 23.68 3.64
N TYR A 387 -15.09 22.78 3.30
CA TYR A 387 -15.84 22.00 4.27
C TYR A 387 -14.90 21.15 5.14
N PHE A 388 -14.07 20.31 4.54
CA PHE A 388 -13.17 19.44 5.32
C PHE A 388 -12.10 20.23 6.07
N ARG A 389 -11.61 21.35 5.53
CA ARG A 389 -10.69 22.22 6.28
C ARG A 389 -11.33 22.79 7.55
N GLN A 390 -12.62 23.07 7.54
CA GLN A 390 -13.32 23.59 8.71
C GLN A 390 -13.74 22.48 9.70
N TYR A 391 -14.24 21.36 9.19
CA TYR A 391 -14.85 20.31 10.03
C TYR A 391 -13.90 19.16 10.40
N TRP A 392 -12.78 19.00 9.70
CA TRP A 392 -11.82 17.91 9.92
C TRP A 392 -10.45 18.39 10.43
N ARG A 393 -10.19 19.72 10.43
CA ARG A 393 -8.87 20.26 10.79
C ARG A 393 -8.74 20.85 12.19
N ASP A 394 -9.80 21.30 12.89
CA ASP A 394 -9.64 21.88 14.23
C ASP A 394 -10.92 21.80 15.12
N MET A 395 -10.78 21.14 16.27
CA MET A 395 -11.36 21.58 17.55
C MET A 395 -10.21 21.56 18.56
N ASP A 396 -9.77 22.75 18.98
CA ASP A 396 -8.87 23.03 20.10
C ASP A 396 -7.38 22.65 20.00
N GLY A 397 -6.64 23.36 19.12
CA GLY A 397 -5.25 23.74 19.39
C GLY A 397 -4.26 22.60 19.69
N GLY A 398 -3.85 21.87 18.66
CA GLY A 398 -2.60 21.10 18.67
C GLY A 398 -2.74 19.57 18.61
N ILE A 399 -3.95 19.01 18.56
CA ILE A 399 -4.14 17.57 18.33
C ILE A 399 -5.25 17.36 17.29
N HIS A 400 -4.83 16.81 16.17
CA HIS A 400 -5.65 16.39 15.03
C HIS A 400 -6.81 15.44 15.46
N PRO A 401 -8.08 15.63 15.01
CA PRO A 401 -9.22 14.81 15.47
C PRO A 401 -9.04 13.32 15.17
N ALA A 402 -9.03 12.45 16.19
CA ALA A 402 -8.50 11.08 16.15
C ALA A 402 -9.12 10.06 15.15
N LYS A 403 -10.09 10.43 14.29
CA LYS A 403 -10.79 9.50 13.37
C LYS A 403 -11.23 10.14 12.06
N LEU A 404 -11.62 9.33 11.09
CA LEU A 404 -12.29 9.81 9.87
C LEU A 404 -13.64 10.49 10.16
N PRO A 405 -14.08 11.45 9.32
CA PRO A 405 -15.45 11.95 9.35
C PRO A 405 -16.48 10.83 9.13
N SER A 406 -17.64 10.92 9.81
CA SER A 406 -18.71 9.93 9.62
C SER A 406 -19.35 10.04 8.23
N ALA A 407 -20.06 8.97 7.82
CA ALA A 407 -20.76 8.94 6.53
C ALA A 407 -21.72 10.13 6.34
N ASP A 408 -22.40 10.57 7.40
CA ASP A 408 -23.35 11.68 7.33
C ASP A 408 -22.65 13.04 7.17
N VAL A 409 -21.47 13.21 7.76
CA VAL A 409 -20.63 14.41 7.56
C VAL A 409 -20.14 14.45 6.11
N ILE A 410 -19.69 13.31 5.57
CA ILE A 410 -19.26 13.19 4.17
C ILE A 410 -20.43 13.51 3.21
N ARG A 411 -21.61 12.90 3.42
CA ARG A 411 -22.81 13.18 2.61
C ARG A 411 -23.23 14.64 2.70
N SER A 412 -23.17 15.25 3.88
CA SER A 412 -23.48 16.67 4.07
C SER A 412 -22.54 17.58 3.28
N ALA A 413 -21.24 17.25 3.24
CA ALA A 413 -20.25 17.98 2.42
C ALA A 413 -20.61 17.93 0.93
N ILE A 414 -20.95 16.74 0.42
CA ILE A 414 -21.31 16.51 -0.98
C ILE A 414 -22.64 17.21 -1.34
N GLN A 415 -23.63 17.16 -0.46
CA GLN A 415 -24.89 17.88 -0.62
C GLN A 415 -24.68 19.40 -0.66
N GLN A 416 -23.75 19.92 0.16
CA GLN A 416 -23.38 21.34 0.12
C GLN A 416 -22.72 21.73 -1.21
N ALA A 417 -21.82 20.89 -1.74
CA ALA A 417 -21.22 21.08 -3.07
C ALA A 417 -22.29 21.06 -4.17
N ASN A 418 -23.20 20.08 -4.15
CA ASN A 418 -24.33 20.02 -5.07
C ASN A 418 -25.18 21.30 -5.03
N LYS A 419 -25.51 21.76 -3.82
CA LYS A 419 -26.34 22.95 -3.60
C LYS A 419 -25.68 24.22 -4.14
N ALA A 420 -24.37 24.36 -4.00
CA ALA A 420 -23.62 25.49 -4.54
C ALA A 420 -23.78 25.56 -6.07
N ILE A 421 -23.55 24.44 -6.76
CA ILE A 421 -23.64 24.35 -8.24
C ILE A 421 -25.09 24.52 -8.70
N TYR A 422 -26.03 23.89 -8.00
CA TYR A 422 -27.47 23.99 -8.27
C TYR A 422 -27.96 25.44 -8.19
N ASN A 423 -27.58 26.20 -7.16
CA ASN A 423 -27.98 27.59 -7.00
C ASN A 423 -27.50 28.46 -8.18
N VAL A 424 -26.26 28.27 -8.63
CA VAL A 424 -25.74 28.99 -9.80
C VAL A 424 -26.49 28.62 -11.08
N ASN A 425 -26.87 27.35 -11.27
CA ASN A 425 -27.73 26.94 -12.37
C ASN A 425 -29.10 27.66 -12.34
N GLN A 426 -29.68 27.84 -11.16
CA GLN A 426 -30.96 28.54 -10.99
C GLN A 426 -30.83 30.05 -11.28
N GLU A 427 -29.77 30.70 -10.79
CA GLU A 427 -29.51 32.12 -11.00
C GLU A 427 -29.23 32.46 -12.47
N GLY A 428 -28.49 31.59 -13.16
CA GLY A 428 -28.16 31.75 -14.58
C GLY A 428 -29.31 31.46 -15.55
N LEU A 429 -30.51 31.12 -15.07
CA LEU A 429 -31.66 30.66 -15.87
C LEU A 429 -31.31 29.51 -16.84
N ARG A 430 -30.34 28.67 -16.45
CA ARG A 430 -29.87 27.53 -17.24
C ARG A 430 -30.93 26.42 -17.22
N SER A 431 -31.26 25.86 -18.39
CA SER A 431 -32.28 24.82 -18.52
C SER A 431 -31.82 23.70 -19.47
N GLY A 432 -32.37 22.49 -19.26
CA GLY A 432 -32.02 21.31 -20.05
C GLY A 432 -30.51 21.04 -20.07
N SER A 433 -29.97 20.81 -21.26
CA SER A 433 -28.54 20.59 -21.51
C SER A 433 -27.64 21.81 -21.24
N GLY A 434 -28.22 22.98 -20.92
CA GLY A 434 -27.47 24.17 -20.53
C GLY A 434 -27.15 24.23 -19.04
N ARG A 435 -27.63 23.28 -18.22
CA ARG A 435 -27.25 23.20 -16.79
C ARG A 435 -25.85 22.61 -16.67
N MET A 436 -25.00 23.25 -15.90
CA MET A 436 -23.69 22.69 -15.57
C MET A 436 -23.83 21.60 -14.52
N GLY A 437 -22.98 20.60 -14.59
CA GLY A 437 -22.84 19.60 -13.55
C GLY A 437 -21.44 19.05 -13.53
N THR A 438 -21.18 18.19 -12.55
CA THR A 438 -19.91 17.48 -12.47
C THR A 438 -20.09 16.15 -11.75
N THR A 439 -19.23 15.19 -12.06
CA THR A 439 -19.05 13.99 -11.25
C THR A 439 -18.29 14.32 -9.96
N LEU A 440 -18.15 13.33 -9.08
CA LEU A 440 -17.27 13.36 -7.94
C LEU A 440 -16.79 11.95 -7.66
N VAL A 441 -15.48 11.78 -7.48
CA VAL A 441 -14.91 10.66 -6.74
C VAL A 441 -13.90 11.22 -5.74
N MET A 442 -13.98 10.75 -4.50
CA MET A 442 -13.20 11.29 -3.38
C MET A 442 -12.70 10.18 -2.48
N VAL A 443 -11.47 10.34 -1.99
CA VAL A 443 -10.87 9.51 -0.95
C VAL A 443 -10.42 10.40 0.21
N LEU A 444 -10.80 10.02 1.43
CA LEU A 444 -10.27 10.54 2.69
C LEU A 444 -9.41 9.46 3.33
N ILE A 445 -8.19 9.78 3.72
CA ILE A 445 -7.31 8.87 4.47
C ILE A 445 -7.02 9.48 5.84
N HIS A 446 -7.09 8.66 6.88
CA HIS A 446 -6.57 8.96 8.21
C HIS A 446 -5.82 7.74 8.74
N ASP A 447 -4.50 7.80 8.75
CA ASP A 447 -3.62 6.69 9.10
C ASP A 447 -3.97 5.43 8.29
N THR A 448 -4.47 4.38 8.93
CA THR A 448 -4.89 3.13 8.25
C THR A 448 -6.37 3.10 7.89
N GLU A 449 -7.15 4.13 8.21
CA GLU A 449 -8.56 4.21 7.83
C GLU A 449 -8.72 4.99 6.51
N ALA A 450 -9.58 4.50 5.62
CA ALA A 450 -9.97 5.21 4.41
C ALA A 450 -11.50 5.30 4.26
N ALA A 451 -11.99 6.45 3.79
CA ALA A 451 -13.37 6.64 3.34
C ALA A 451 -13.41 7.05 1.88
N ILE A 452 -14.32 6.43 1.13
CA ILE A 452 -14.55 6.69 -0.28
C ILE A 452 -15.93 7.31 -0.42
N ALA A 453 -16.07 8.30 -1.30
CA ALA A 453 -17.38 8.74 -1.74
C ALA A 453 -17.41 9.05 -3.23
N HIS A 454 -18.49 8.70 -3.92
CA HIS A 454 -18.64 9.00 -5.35
C HIS A 454 -20.06 9.36 -5.78
N VAL A 455 -20.15 10.16 -6.84
CA VAL A 455 -21.35 10.57 -7.57
C VAL A 455 -20.97 10.73 -9.05
N GLY A 456 -21.30 9.76 -9.89
CA GLY A 456 -21.09 9.84 -11.34
C GLY A 456 -20.46 8.55 -11.83
N ASP A 457 -19.75 8.64 -12.94
CA ASP A 457 -19.02 7.58 -13.63
C ASP A 457 -17.49 7.74 -13.54
N SER A 458 -16.97 8.80 -12.91
CA SER A 458 -15.58 8.81 -12.48
C SER A 458 -15.34 7.71 -11.43
N ARG A 459 -14.22 6.99 -11.58
CA ARG A 459 -13.98 5.73 -10.87
C ARG A 459 -12.87 5.83 -9.83
N LEU A 460 -12.96 4.98 -8.82
CA LEU A 460 -11.86 4.62 -7.94
C LEU A 460 -11.47 3.16 -8.16
N TYR A 461 -10.19 2.91 -8.35
CA TYR A 461 -9.60 1.58 -8.33
C TYR A 461 -8.73 1.38 -7.09
N ARG A 462 -8.64 0.14 -6.65
CA ARG A 462 -7.71 -0.34 -5.63
C ARG A 462 -6.83 -1.41 -6.26
N TYR A 463 -5.52 -1.28 -6.10
CA TYR A 463 -4.53 -2.26 -6.50
C TYR A 463 -3.77 -2.79 -5.29
N THR A 464 -3.74 -4.11 -5.12
CA THR A 464 -2.83 -4.79 -4.18
C THR A 464 -2.17 -5.99 -4.87
N ARG A 465 -0.98 -6.40 -4.42
CA ARG A 465 -0.30 -7.58 -5.00
C ARG A 465 -1.13 -8.87 -4.85
N LYS A 466 -1.94 -8.94 -3.79
CA LYS A 466 -2.75 -10.10 -3.46
C LYS A 466 -4.01 -10.19 -4.32
N HIS A 467 -4.68 -9.06 -4.55
CA HIS A 467 -5.99 -9.03 -5.20
C HIS A 467 -5.95 -8.53 -6.65
N GLY A 468 -4.83 -7.97 -7.11
CA GLY A 468 -4.75 -7.32 -8.41
C GLY A 468 -5.46 -5.97 -8.42
N LEU A 469 -5.86 -5.50 -9.60
CA LEU A 469 -6.65 -4.28 -9.77
C LEU A 469 -8.14 -4.60 -9.59
N GLU A 470 -8.83 -3.80 -8.77
CA GLU A 470 -10.26 -3.89 -8.50
C GLU A 470 -10.91 -2.50 -8.62
N GLN A 471 -12.03 -2.40 -9.34
CA GLN A 471 -12.86 -1.21 -9.35
C GLN A 471 -13.71 -1.18 -8.07
N VAL A 472 -13.59 -0.11 -7.28
CA VAL A 472 -14.25 0.03 -5.97
C VAL A 472 -15.60 0.75 -6.07
N THR A 473 -15.72 1.70 -7.00
CA THR A 473 -16.95 2.48 -7.23
C THR A 473 -17.80 1.85 -8.31
N LEU A 474 -19.12 1.98 -8.21
CA LEU A 474 -20.05 1.50 -9.24
C LEU A 474 -20.63 2.70 -10.02
N ASP A 475 -20.49 2.70 -11.34
CA ASP A 475 -20.82 3.85 -12.17
C ASP A 475 -22.30 4.22 -12.09
N HIS A 476 -22.58 5.50 -11.94
CA HIS A 476 -23.94 6.03 -11.89
C HIS A 476 -24.49 6.32 -13.28
N GLU A 477 -24.57 5.31 -14.13
CA GLU A 477 -25.05 5.41 -15.51
C GLU A 477 -26.26 4.51 -15.79
N VAL A 478 -26.94 4.74 -16.92
CA VAL A 478 -28.16 3.99 -17.29
C VAL A 478 -27.84 2.50 -17.48
N GLY A 479 -26.74 2.17 -18.16
CA GLY A 479 -26.30 0.79 -18.39
C GLY A 479 -26.15 0.03 -17.08
N GLN A 480 -25.31 0.55 -16.19
CA GLN A 480 -25.09 0.00 -14.86
C GLN A 480 -26.38 -0.14 -14.03
N ARG A 481 -27.28 0.84 -14.10
CA ARG A 481 -28.60 0.75 -13.44
C ARG A 481 -29.47 -0.37 -13.99
N GLU A 482 -29.47 -0.59 -15.31
CA GLU A 482 -30.24 -1.69 -15.89
C GLU A 482 -29.63 -3.06 -15.54
N ILE A 483 -28.29 -3.16 -15.42
CA ILE A 483 -27.61 -4.37 -14.91
C ILE A 483 -28.07 -4.69 -13.49
N LEU A 484 -28.12 -3.69 -12.60
CA LEU A 484 -28.64 -3.85 -11.24
C LEU A 484 -30.11 -4.29 -11.19
N ARG A 485 -30.86 -4.11 -12.28
CA ARG A 485 -32.26 -4.59 -12.43
C ARG A 485 -32.35 -5.98 -13.06
N GLY A 486 -31.22 -6.65 -13.29
CA GLY A 486 -31.14 -7.99 -13.86
C GLY A 486 -31.13 -8.03 -15.39
N VAL A 487 -30.77 -6.93 -16.05
CA VAL A 487 -30.51 -6.92 -17.50
C VAL A 487 -29.07 -7.38 -17.75
N GLU A 488 -28.87 -8.29 -18.70
CA GLU A 488 -27.52 -8.74 -19.08
C GLU A 488 -26.63 -7.56 -19.55
N PRO A 489 -25.34 -7.52 -19.18
CA PRO A 489 -24.45 -6.40 -19.50
C PRO A 489 -24.43 -6.00 -20.98
N ASP A 490 -24.32 -6.97 -21.89
CA ASP A 490 -24.30 -6.72 -23.35
C ASP A 490 -25.58 -6.02 -23.83
N ILE A 491 -26.73 -6.32 -23.20
CA ILE A 491 -28.02 -5.71 -23.54
C ILE A 491 -28.11 -4.31 -22.92
N ALA A 492 -27.64 -4.16 -21.67
CA ALA A 492 -27.67 -2.90 -20.96
C ALA A 492 -26.79 -1.84 -21.65
N TYR A 493 -25.56 -2.19 -22.03
CA TYR A 493 -24.63 -1.31 -22.74
C TYR A 493 -24.87 -1.23 -24.25
N GLY A 494 -25.66 -2.15 -24.82
CA GLY A 494 -26.16 -2.03 -26.20
C GLY A 494 -27.19 -0.89 -26.40
N ARG A 495 -27.62 -0.22 -25.32
CA ARG A 495 -28.59 0.88 -25.38
C ARG A 495 -27.94 2.20 -25.83
N PRO A 496 -28.63 3.02 -26.65
CA PRO A 496 -28.12 4.33 -27.04
C PRO A 496 -27.90 5.32 -25.88
N ASP A 497 -28.59 5.10 -24.76
CA ASP A 497 -28.53 5.94 -23.56
C ASP A 497 -27.70 5.31 -22.43
N ALA A 498 -26.99 4.19 -22.68
CA ALA A 498 -26.30 3.42 -21.62
C ALA A 498 -25.37 4.29 -20.77
N TYR A 499 -24.53 5.10 -21.42
CA TYR A 499 -23.55 5.98 -20.79
C TYR A 499 -24.13 7.31 -20.28
N GLN A 500 -25.46 7.46 -20.25
CA GLN A 500 -26.04 8.66 -19.65
C GLN A 500 -25.99 8.59 -18.13
N LEU A 501 -25.40 9.60 -17.52
CA LEU A 501 -25.40 9.77 -16.07
C LEU A 501 -26.82 9.78 -15.48
N THR A 502 -26.99 9.00 -14.43
CA THR A 502 -28.21 8.90 -13.61
C THR A 502 -28.17 9.84 -12.42
N GLN A 503 -26.98 10.20 -11.94
CA GLN A 503 -26.76 11.27 -10.97
C GLN A 503 -25.44 12.01 -11.24
N ALA A 504 -25.46 13.31 -10.95
CA ALA A 504 -24.32 14.23 -11.03
C ALA A 504 -24.58 15.40 -10.08
N LEU A 505 -23.52 16.09 -9.65
CA LEU A 505 -23.63 17.27 -8.79
C LEU A 505 -24.01 18.50 -9.61
N GLY A 506 -25.07 19.19 -9.22
CA GLY A 506 -25.48 20.50 -9.76
C GLY A 506 -26.74 20.53 -10.61
N PRO A 507 -27.01 19.56 -11.52
CA PRO A 507 -28.18 19.60 -12.37
C PRO A 507 -29.50 19.57 -11.60
N ARG A 508 -29.57 18.91 -10.45
CA ARG A 508 -30.78 18.80 -9.61
C ARG A 508 -30.48 19.20 -8.17
N ASP A 509 -31.54 19.45 -7.39
CA ASP A 509 -31.39 19.79 -5.98
C ASP A 509 -30.86 18.60 -5.14
N GLU A 510 -30.58 18.87 -3.86
CA GLU A 510 -29.96 17.91 -2.94
C GLU A 510 -30.76 16.63 -2.70
N TYR A 511 -32.08 16.61 -3.00
CA TYR A 511 -32.92 15.42 -2.84
C TYR A 511 -32.75 14.39 -3.97
N PHE A 512 -32.06 14.77 -5.05
CA PHE A 512 -31.81 13.91 -6.21
C PHE A 512 -30.37 13.38 -6.29
N VAL A 513 -29.52 13.72 -5.31
CA VAL A 513 -28.15 13.21 -5.20
C VAL A 513 -28.10 12.25 -4.02
N ASN A 514 -27.71 11.01 -4.28
CA ASN A 514 -27.52 9.99 -3.25
C ASN A 514 -26.07 9.49 -3.35
N PRO A 515 -25.12 10.18 -2.68
CA PRO A 515 -23.72 9.79 -2.72
C PRO A 515 -23.52 8.44 -2.05
N ASP A 516 -22.81 7.56 -2.72
CA ASP A 516 -22.32 6.33 -2.12
C ASP A 516 -21.12 6.68 -1.24
N VAL A 517 -21.08 6.09 -0.04
CA VAL A 517 -19.99 6.29 0.92
C VAL A 517 -19.62 4.93 1.49
N GLN A 518 -18.34 4.58 1.38
CA GLN A 518 -17.79 3.31 1.84
C GLN A 518 -16.55 3.56 2.71
N PHE A 519 -16.30 2.66 3.66
CA PHE A 519 -15.13 2.71 4.53
C PHE A 519 -14.36 1.41 4.40
N PHE A 520 -13.04 1.48 4.45
CA PHE A 520 -12.19 0.30 4.51
C PHE A 520 -10.90 0.60 5.29
N GLU A 521 -10.23 -0.45 5.73
CA GLU A 521 -8.94 -0.37 6.42
C GLU A 521 -7.81 -0.73 5.46
N ILE A 522 -6.73 0.04 5.51
CA ILE A 522 -5.48 -0.19 4.80
C ILE A 522 -4.66 -1.17 5.65
N ASN A 523 -4.75 -2.45 5.30
CA ASN A 523 -4.11 -3.55 6.03
C ASN A 523 -3.00 -4.26 5.21
N GLU A 524 -2.79 -3.85 3.97
CA GLU A 524 -1.68 -4.25 3.12
C GLU A 524 -1.26 -3.08 2.23
N ASP A 525 -0.06 -3.17 1.64
CA ASP A 525 0.43 -2.16 0.70
C ASP A 525 -0.50 -2.08 -0.51
N MET A 526 -0.91 -0.87 -0.88
CA MET A 526 -1.84 -0.64 -1.97
C MET A 526 -1.61 0.64 -2.75
N VAL A 527 -2.15 0.67 -3.96
CA VAL A 527 -2.34 1.88 -4.75
C VAL A 527 -3.84 2.13 -4.92
N LEU A 528 -4.30 3.32 -4.55
CA LEU A 528 -5.63 3.82 -4.90
C LEU A 528 -5.49 4.73 -6.11
N LEU A 529 -6.36 4.57 -7.11
CA LEU A 529 -6.34 5.36 -8.34
C LEU A 529 -7.72 5.96 -8.61
N LEU A 530 -7.85 7.27 -8.43
CA LEU A 530 -9.02 8.03 -8.85
C LEU A 530 -8.84 8.41 -10.31
N ALA A 531 -9.89 8.25 -11.13
CA ALA A 531 -9.82 8.42 -12.58
C ALA A 531 -11.11 9.04 -13.15
N SER A 532 -10.99 9.98 -14.09
CA SER A 532 -12.12 10.38 -14.96
C SER A 532 -12.38 9.33 -16.05
N ASP A 533 -13.52 9.43 -16.73
CA ASP A 533 -13.91 8.50 -17.79
C ASP A 533 -12.90 8.50 -18.96
N GLY A 534 -12.26 9.64 -19.24
CA GLY A 534 -11.20 9.74 -20.24
C GLY A 534 -9.98 8.88 -19.94
N LEU A 535 -9.76 8.42 -18.70
CA LEU A 535 -8.77 7.39 -18.40
C LEU A 535 -9.35 5.97 -18.47
N THR A 536 -10.59 5.76 -18.01
CA THR A 536 -11.15 4.42 -17.77
C THR A 536 -11.88 3.83 -18.95
N ASP A 537 -12.35 4.66 -19.88
CA ASP A 537 -13.04 4.23 -21.08
C ASP A 537 -12.23 3.18 -21.85
N ASN A 538 -12.95 2.31 -22.56
CA ASN A 538 -12.38 1.17 -23.28
C ASN A 538 -11.62 0.16 -22.39
N ASP A 539 -11.99 0.06 -21.11
CA ASP A 539 -11.39 -0.85 -20.12
C ASP A 539 -9.86 -0.73 -20.06
N LEU A 540 -9.35 0.50 -20.19
CA LEU A 540 -7.92 0.76 -20.38
C LEU A 540 -7.10 0.31 -19.17
N LEU A 541 -7.57 0.63 -17.95
CA LEU A 541 -6.86 0.26 -16.73
C LEU A 541 -6.91 -1.25 -16.52
N GLU A 542 -8.07 -1.85 -16.70
CA GLU A 542 -8.31 -3.30 -16.61
C GLU A 542 -7.42 -4.07 -17.60
N THR A 543 -7.16 -3.48 -18.76
CA THR A 543 -6.29 -4.07 -19.79
C THR A 543 -4.80 -3.91 -19.47
N TYR A 544 -4.38 -2.76 -18.93
CA TYR A 544 -2.95 -2.40 -18.82
C TYR A 544 -2.39 -2.33 -17.39
N TRP A 545 -3.16 -2.71 -16.37
CA TRP A 545 -2.74 -2.56 -14.96
C TRP A 545 -1.41 -3.24 -14.62
N GLN A 546 -1.10 -4.41 -15.16
CA GLN A 546 0.17 -5.10 -14.85
C GLN A 546 1.39 -4.30 -15.33
N SER A 547 1.23 -3.50 -16.39
CA SER A 547 2.32 -2.73 -16.99
C SER A 547 2.42 -1.30 -16.46
N HIS A 548 1.29 -0.70 -16.03
CA HIS A 548 1.25 0.71 -15.65
C HIS A 548 0.84 0.97 -14.19
N VAL A 549 0.09 0.06 -13.55
CA VAL A 549 -0.39 0.22 -12.16
C VAL A 549 0.41 -0.64 -11.17
N ASP A 550 0.71 -1.91 -11.48
CA ASP A 550 1.52 -2.77 -10.60
C ASP A 550 2.87 -2.14 -10.21
N PRO A 551 3.64 -1.56 -11.16
CA PRO A 551 4.89 -0.89 -10.82
C PRO A 551 4.70 0.29 -9.85
N MET A 552 3.54 0.95 -9.83
CA MET A 552 3.30 2.11 -8.95
C MET A 552 3.44 1.75 -7.48
N LEU A 553 3.15 0.50 -7.10
CA LEU A 553 3.24 0.05 -5.70
C LEU A 553 4.69 0.05 -5.19
N SER A 554 5.68 -0.07 -6.08
CA SER A 554 7.09 -0.06 -5.72
C SER A 554 7.58 1.36 -5.41
N SER A 555 8.18 1.54 -4.23
CA SER A 555 8.76 2.82 -3.80
C SER A 555 9.92 3.30 -4.66
N GLN A 556 10.53 2.42 -5.45
CA GLN A 556 11.56 2.80 -6.42
C GLN A 556 10.98 3.57 -7.61
N ASN A 557 9.70 3.35 -7.91
CA ASN A 557 9.04 4.04 -9.00
C ASN A 557 8.51 5.40 -8.53
N ASN A 558 8.86 6.43 -9.30
CA ASN A 558 8.36 7.78 -9.11
C ASN A 558 6.87 7.83 -9.49
N LEU A 559 6.02 8.20 -8.53
CA LEU A 559 4.57 8.15 -8.70
C LEU A 559 4.09 9.18 -9.74
N ASP A 560 4.65 10.39 -9.75
CA ASP A 560 4.33 11.42 -10.77
C ASP A 560 4.60 10.93 -12.20
N GLN A 561 5.76 10.30 -12.43
CA GLN A 561 6.12 9.75 -13.73
C GLN A 561 5.18 8.60 -14.11
N SER A 562 4.79 7.78 -13.14
CA SER A 562 3.88 6.67 -13.37
C SER A 562 2.47 7.17 -13.76
N VAL A 563 1.95 8.18 -13.07
CA VAL A 563 0.70 8.86 -13.43
C VAL A 563 0.82 9.52 -14.81
N SER A 564 1.97 10.14 -15.10
CA SER A 564 2.23 10.73 -16.43
C SER A 564 2.18 9.70 -17.55
N ASN A 565 2.76 8.51 -17.33
CA ASN A 565 2.71 7.42 -18.30
C ASN A 565 1.27 6.92 -18.53
N LEU A 566 0.43 6.89 -17.48
CA LEU A 566 -0.99 6.57 -17.60
C LEU A 566 -1.76 7.60 -18.44
N ILE A 567 -1.51 8.89 -18.22
CA ILE A 567 -2.11 9.96 -19.04
C ILE A 567 -1.66 9.85 -20.51
N ASP A 568 -0.39 9.56 -20.76
CA ASP A 568 0.13 9.37 -22.13
C ASP A 568 -0.45 8.13 -22.81
N LEU A 569 -0.70 7.06 -22.05
CA LEU A 569 -1.41 5.87 -22.52
C LEU A 569 -2.86 6.21 -22.88
N ALA A 570 -3.59 6.85 -21.96
CA ALA A 570 -4.97 7.27 -22.17
C ALA A 570 -5.12 8.19 -23.40
N ASN A 571 -4.20 9.12 -23.59
CA ASN A 571 -4.18 9.98 -24.78
C ASN A 571 -4.06 9.22 -26.11
N GLN A 572 -3.53 7.99 -26.11
CA GLN A 572 -3.46 7.14 -27.31
C GLN A 572 -4.79 6.46 -27.64
N TYR A 573 -5.60 6.12 -26.63
CA TYR A 573 -6.84 5.36 -26.78
C TYR A 573 -8.10 6.22 -26.63
N ASN A 574 -8.11 7.09 -25.62
CA ASN A 574 -9.25 7.88 -25.14
C ASN A 574 -9.03 9.38 -25.28
N GLY A 575 -8.06 9.83 -26.09
CA GLY A 575 -7.74 11.25 -26.27
C GLY A 575 -8.86 12.11 -26.88
N HIS A 576 -10.09 11.60 -26.99
CA HIS A 576 -11.28 12.36 -27.29
C HIS A 576 -11.88 13.08 -26.07
N ASP A 577 -11.49 12.69 -24.85
CA ASP A 577 -11.94 13.32 -23.61
C ASP A 577 -10.82 13.99 -22.81
N ASN A 578 -11.21 14.75 -21.78
CA ASN A 578 -10.32 15.19 -20.71
C ASN A 578 -9.89 13.97 -19.88
N ILE A 579 -8.64 13.96 -19.45
CA ILE A 579 -8.04 12.79 -18.80
C ILE A 579 -7.44 13.24 -17.49
N THR A 580 -7.97 12.72 -16.38
CA THR A 580 -7.50 13.07 -15.04
C THR A 580 -7.30 11.83 -14.19
N ALA A 581 -6.20 11.81 -13.44
CA ALA A 581 -5.84 10.71 -12.56
C ALA A 581 -5.21 11.24 -11.26
N ILE A 582 -5.56 10.63 -10.13
CA ILE A 582 -4.81 10.74 -8.87
C ILE A 582 -4.42 9.34 -8.42
N ALA A 583 -3.13 9.09 -8.26
CA ALA A 583 -2.61 7.88 -7.62
C ALA A 583 -2.20 8.17 -6.17
N ILE A 584 -2.55 7.27 -5.26
CA ILE A 584 -2.18 7.31 -3.85
C ILE A 584 -1.54 5.97 -3.50
N ARG A 585 -0.25 5.97 -3.17
CA ARG A 585 0.46 4.79 -2.69
C ARG A 585 0.48 4.81 -1.16
N ALA A 586 -0.19 3.83 -0.55
CA ALA A 586 -0.18 3.62 0.88
C ALA A 586 0.60 2.34 1.19
N LYS A 587 1.59 2.44 2.09
CA LYS A 587 2.33 1.30 2.60
C LYS A 587 2.13 1.17 4.10
N VAL A 588 1.91 -0.05 4.56
CA VAL A 588 1.61 -0.35 5.96
C VAL A 588 2.51 -1.44 6.48
N ARG A 589 2.62 -1.53 7.81
CA ARG A 589 3.38 -2.58 8.49
C ARG A 589 2.70 -2.98 9.79
N PRO A 590 2.97 -4.17 10.36
CA PRO A 590 2.46 -4.52 11.68
C PRO A 590 2.87 -3.51 12.76
N ASN A 591 1.94 -3.22 13.66
CA ASN A 591 2.18 -2.44 14.87
C ASN A 591 2.53 -3.38 16.02
N LEU A 592 3.81 -3.72 16.12
CA LEU A 592 4.33 -4.65 17.13
C LEU A 592 4.21 -4.13 18.57
N ASP A 593 4.09 -2.81 18.76
CA ASP A 593 3.91 -2.22 20.09
C ASP A 593 2.50 -2.50 20.66
N GLN A 594 1.50 -2.70 19.81
CA GLN A 594 0.13 -3.08 20.25
C GLN A 594 -0.04 -4.59 20.48
N LEU A 595 0.96 -5.40 20.13
CA LEU A 595 0.97 -6.85 20.38
C LEU A 595 1.58 -7.22 21.74
N LYS A 596 2.23 -6.26 22.42
CA LYS A 596 2.84 -6.38 23.74
C LYS A 596 1.88 -5.88 24.81
#